data_AF-A0A971TNH4-F1
#
_entry.id   AF-A0A971TNH4-F1
#
_cell.length_a   1.000
_cell.length_b   1.000
_cell.length_c   1.000
_cell.angle_alpha   90.00
_cell.angle_beta   90.00
_cell.angle_gamma   90.00
#
_symmetry.space_group_name_H-M   'P 1'
#
loop_
_entity.id
_entity.type
_entity.pdbx_description
1 polymer ?
#
loop_
_entity_poly.entity_id
_entity_poly.type
_entity_poly.pdbx_seq_one_letter_code
_entity_poly.pdbx_strand_id
1 'polypeptide(L)'
;MHERRVAEFDQMIASDPLNDLPHRRKVLYLLYGDRPDEAKQACLDWIRTHPRSVTARIALGDVLRQIQSGLHPDQIDSAWLSYPHPTFAARGIFRVRDLRAAQGLPFAADATEWCVAEAYALIAVLNSYFYGQYREVVESCDLWENACRSYGGCTDMSYLTVRAAARLRLGEFEAAQADVEAALELEAAGSLWAGGARELLDAIRARNPDYEYDERKYRPDTGWFGRLSPDED
;
A
#
# COMPACT_ATOMS: atom_id res chain seq x y z
N MET A 1 -10.56 30.35 0.76
CA MET A 1 -10.66 29.21 1.70
C MET A 1 -9.61 28.14 1.39
N HIS A 2 -9.45 27.75 0.11
CA HIS A 2 -8.49 26.73 -0.33
C HIS A 2 -7.01 27.01 0.01
N GLU A 3 -6.53 28.24 -0.18
CA GLU A 3 -5.13 28.59 0.13
C GLU A 3 -4.80 28.47 1.62
N ARG A 4 -5.76 28.82 2.50
CA ARG A 4 -5.60 28.70 3.94
C ARG A 4 -5.41 27.23 4.36
N ARG A 5 -6.17 26.31 3.77
CA ARG A 5 -6.09 24.89 4.09
C ARG A 5 -4.78 24.26 3.60
N VAL A 6 -4.31 24.66 2.42
CA VAL A 6 -2.98 24.24 1.93
C VAL A 6 -1.88 24.73 2.85
N ALA A 7 -1.93 25.99 3.29
CA ALA A 7 -0.96 26.56 4.23
C ALA A 7 -0.98 25.86 5.61
N GLU A 8 -2.16 25.43 6.09
CA GLU A 8 -2.26 24.61 7.31
C GLU A 8 -1.53 23.27 7.15
N PHE A 9 -1.70 22.58 6.02
CA PHE A 9 -0.95 21.36 5.76
C PHE A 9 0.55 21.61 5.66
N ASP A 10 0.97 22.72 5.04
CA ASP A 10 2.39 23.09 4.95
C ASP A 10 3.01 23.32 6.33
N GLN A 11 2.27 23.94 7.25
CA GLN A 11 2.71 24.09 8.65
C GLN A 11 2.85 22.74 9.36
N MET A 12 1.89 21.83 9.16
CA MET A 12 1.94 20.48 9.73
C MET A 12 3.15 19.69 9.16
N ILE A 13 3.37 19.75 7.84
CA ILE A 13 4.53 19.12 7.18
C ILE A 13 5.83 19.71 7.71
N ALA A 14 5.91 21.02 7.90
CA ALA A 14 7.11 21.66 8.44
C ALA A 14 7.40 21.22 9.89
N SER A 15 6.36 20.96 10.68
CA SER A 15 6.50 20.52 12.07
C SER A 15 6.96 19.05 12.20
N ASP A 16 6.55 18.19 11.27
CA ASP A 16 6.96 16.79 11.21
C ASP A 16 7.03 16.32 9.75
N PRO A 17 8.19 16.48 9.08
CA PRO A 17 8.33 16.16 7.67
C PRO A 17 8.10 14.68 7.37
N LEU A 18 8.47 13.79 8.30
CA LEU A 18 8.43 12.33 8.17
C LEU A 18 7.02 11.76 8.29
N ASN A 19 6.06 12.56 8.78
CA ASN A 19 4.67 12.17 8.87
C ASN A 19 4.00 12.24 7.50
N ASP A 20 3.66 11.06 6.96
CA ASP A 20 2.99 10.91 5.68
C ASP A 20 1.56 11.51 5.65
N LEU A 21 0.89 11.69 6.80
CA LEU A 21 -0.53 12.06 6.84
C LEU A 21 -0.81 13.50 6.34
N PRO A 22 -0.10 14.56 6.79
CA PRO A 22 -0.28 15.91 6.27
C PRO A 22 0.01 16.03 4.77
N HIS A 23 1.06 15.36 4.28
CA HIS A 23 1.38 15.31 2.85
C HIS A 23 0.22 14.70 2.05
N ARG A 24 -0.28 13.54 2.50
CA ARG A 24 -1.40 12.86 1.86
C ARG A 24 -2.66 13.74 1.82
N ARG A 25 -3.01 14.38 2.93
CA ARG A 25 -4.19 15.26 3.01
C ARG A 25 -4.07 16.46 2.06
N LYS A 26 -2.87 17.05 1.96
CA LYS A 26 -2.59 18.12 0.99
C LYS A 26 -2.81 17.66 -0.44
N VAL A 27 -2.25 16.51 -0.83
CA VAL A 27 -2.38 15.96 -2.19
C VAL A 27 -3.85 15.71 -2.53
N LEU A 28 -4.60 15.05 -1.65
CA LEU A 28 -6.03 14.80 -1.87
C LEU A 28 -6.82 16.10 -2.00
N TYR A 29 -6.57 17.06 -1.11
CA TYR A 29 -7.24 18.35 -1.16
C TYR A 29 -7.00 19.10 -2.48
N LEU A 30 -5.79 19.01 -3.02
CA LEU A 30 -5.45 19.60 -4.32
C LEU A 30 -6.13 18.86 -5.48
N LEU A 31 -6.20 17.52 -5.43
CA LEU A 31 -6.84 16.72 -6.47
C LEU A 31 -8.36 16.94 -6.57
N TYR A 32 -9.05 16.94 -5.43
CA TYR A 32 -10.49 17.23 -5.34
C TYR A 32 -10.82 18.72 -5.55
N GLY A 33 -9.81 19.58 -5.51
CA GLY A 33 -9.92 20.99 -5.83
C GLY A 33 -9.57 21.31 -7.29
N ASP A 34 -9.51 20.32 -8.18
CA ASP A 34 -9.13 20.46 -9.59
C ASP A 34 -7.75 21.12 -9.83
N ARG A 35 -6.79 20.86 -8.94
CA ARG A 35 -5.41 21.36 -9.02
C ARG A 35 -4.39 20.22 -9.15
N PRO A 36 -4.49 19.37 -10.18
CA PRO A 36 -3.69 18.15 -10.27
C PRO A 36 -2.20 18.41 -10.51
N ASP A 37 -1.82 19.50 -11.18
CA ASP A 37 -0.40 19.87 -11.36
C ASP A 37 0.27 20.25 -10.03
N GLU A 38 -0.46 20.94 -9.16
CA GLU A 38 0.04 21.28 -7.82
C GLU A 38 0.08 20.07 -6.91
N ALA A 39 -0.91 19.17 -7.02
CA ALA A 39 -0.89 17.89 -6.34
C ALA A 39 0.33 17.06 -6.75
N LYS A 40 0.69 17.08 -8.06
CA LYS A 40 1.87 16.38 -8.58
C LYS A 40 3.13 16.95 -7.99
N GLN A 41 3.25 18.28 -7.96
CA GLN A 41 4.41 18.95 -7.38
C GLN A 41 4.53 18.63 -5.88
N ALA A 42 3.42 18.63 -5.14
CA ALA A 42 3.40 18.24 -3.73
C ALA A 42 3.88 16.80 -3.50
N CYS A 43 3.48 15.84 -4.36
CA CYS A 43 3.99 14.48 -4.31
C CYS A 43 5.50 14.41 -4.57
N LEU A 44 6.01 15.16 -5.55
CA LEU A 44 7.44 15.20 -5.85
C LEU A 44 8.25 15.79 -4.68
N ASP A 45 7.75 16.82 -4.03
CA ASP A 45 8.40 17.41 -2.85
C ASP A 45 8.37 16.47 -1.64
N TRP A 46 7.26 15.74 -1.47
CA TRP A 46 7.16 14.68 -0.48
C TRP A 46 8.17 13.55 -0.75
N ILE A 47 8.31 13.08 -2.00
CA ILE A 47 9.31 12.06 -2.37
C ILE A 47 10.74 12.58 -2.17
N ARG A 48 11.02 13.85 -2.46
CA ARG A 48 12.36 14.44 -2.24
C ARG A 48 12.75 14.45 -0.77
N THR A 49 11.80 14.79 0.09
CA THR A 49 12.02 14.82 1.55
C THR A 49 11.99 13.41 2.15
N HIS A 50 11.21 12.49 1.57
CA HIS A 50 11.00 11.12 2.02
C HIS A 50 11.19 10.12 0.88
N PRO A 51 12.43 9.88 0.41
CA PRO A 51 12.67 9.06 -0.78
C PRO A 51 12.27 7.60 -0.62
N ARG A 52 11.94 7.12 0.58
CA ARG A 52 11.47 5.75 0.82
C ARG A 52 9.97 5.67 1.13
N SER A 53 9.24 6.79 1.13
CA SER A 53 7.79 6.77 1.34
C SER A 53 7.10 6.08 0.16
N VAL A 54 6.53 4.91 0.41
CA VAL A 54 5.66 4.19 -0.53
C VAL A 54 4.37 4.99 -0.72
N THR A 55 3.84 5.57 0.37
CA THR A 55 2.64 6.41 0.35
C THR A 55 2.77 7.58 -0.63
N ALA A 56 3.92 8.26 -0.64
CA ALA A 56 4.19 9.38 -1.55
C ALA A 56 4.18 8.97 -3.02
N ARG A 57 4.70 7.78 -3.33
CA ARG A 57 4.74 7.23 -4.69
C ARG A 57 3.36 6.78 -5.16
N ILE A 58 2.57 6.15 -4.30
CA ILE A 58 1.19 5.79 -4.62
C ILE A 58 0.37 7.06 -4.90
N ALA A 59 0.50 8.07 -4.03
CA ALA A 59 -0.16 9.36 -4.21
C ALA A 59 0.22 10.01 -5.55
N LEU A 60 1.52 10.00 -5.91
CA LEU A 60 1.96 10.49 -7.22
C LEU A 60 1.28 9.73 -8.37
N GLY A 61 1.12 8.42 -8.24
CA GLY A 61 0.43 7.62 -9.24
C GLY A 61 -1.05 7.90 -9.38
N ASP A 62 -1.75 8.17 -8.28
CA ASP A 62 -3.14 8.62 -8.32
C ASP A 62 -3.26 10.00 -9.00
N VAL A 63 -2.34 10.92 -8.71
CA VAL A 63 -2.29 12.24 -9.36
C VAL A 63 -2.03 12.12 -10.86
N LEU A 64 -1.01 11.34 -11.26
CA LEU A 64 -0.68 11.14 -12.67
C LEU A 64 -1.83 10.47 -13.42
N ARG A 65 -2.55 9.54 -12.77
CA ARG A 65 -3.77 8.93 -13.31
C ARG A 65 -4.85 9.97 -13.58
N GLN A 66 -5.09 10.89 -12.64
CA GLN A 66 -6.04 11.99 -12.85
C GLN A 66 -5.63 12.85 -14.05
N ILE A 67 -4.38 13.32 -14.09
CA ILE A 67 -3.86 14.16 -15.18
C ILE A 67 -4.02 13.48 -16.54
N GLN A 68 -3.64 12.20 -16.64
CA GLN A 68 -3.72 11.45 -17.89
C GLN A 68 -5.17 11.21 -18.33
N SER A 69 -6.06 10.93 -17.38
CA SER A 69 -7.46 10.64 -17.68
C SER A 69 -8.28 11.89 -18.02
N GLY A 70 -7.90 13.05 -17.47
CA GLY A 70 -8.72 14.26 -17.49
C GLY A 70 -10.04 14.14 -16.70
N LEU A 71 -10.23 13.06 -15.93
CA LEU A 71 -11.43 12.79 -15.17
C LEU A 71 -11.30 13.29 -13.72
N HIS A 72 -12.39 13.73 -13.12
CA HIS A 72 -12.43 14.07 -11.70
C HIS A 72 -12.18 12.82 -10.84
N PRO A 73 -11.54 12.89 -9.64
CA PRO A 73 -11.28 11.74 -8.76
C PRO A 73 -12.48 10.82 -8.56
N ASP A 74 -13.67 11.39 -8.38
CA ASP A 74 -14.93 10.65 -8.19
C ASP A 74 -15.35 9.82 -9.41
N GLN A 75 -14.88 10.21 -10.60
CA GLN A 75 -15.18 9.56 -11.86
C GLN A 75 -14.10 8.55 -12.26
N ILE A 76 -12.88 8.70 -11.75
CA ILE A 76 -11.76 7.80 -12.02
C ILE A 76 -12.12 6.37 -11.60
N ASP A 77 -12.75 6.18 -10.44
CA ASP A 77 -13.08 4.83 -9.97
C ASP A 77 -14.13 4.11 -10.83
N SER A 78 -15.05 4.85 -11.44
CA SER A 78 -16.11 4.27 -12.28
C SER A 78 -15.68 4.08 -13.74
N ALA A 79 -14.96 5.03 -14.32
CA ALA A 79 -14.53 4.97 -15.72
C ALA A 79 -13.38 3.99 -15.97
N TRP A 80 -12.57 3.70 -14.94
CA TRP A 80 -11.40 2.84 -15.10
C TRP A 80 -11.66 1.35 -14.84
N LEU A 81 -12.82 0.98 -14.28
CA LEU A 81 -13.29 -0.42 -14.27
C LEU A 81 -13.54 -0.96 -15.69
N SER A 82 -13.76 -0.06 -16.65
CA SER A 82 -13.90 -0.37 -18.08
C SER A 82 -12.58 -0.26 -18.88
N TYR A 83 -11.46 0.09 -18.25
CA TYR A 83 -10.20 0.33 -18.96
C TYR A 83 -9.36 -0.97 -19.05
N PRO A 84 -8.93 -1.39 -20.25
CA PRO A 84 -8.28 -2.69 -20.46
C PRO A 84 -6.78 -2.60 -20.20
N HIS A 85 -6.40 -2.20 -18.98
CA HIS A 85 -4.99 -2.05 -18.61
C HIS A 85 -4.61 -3.05 -17.49
N PRO A 86 -3.44 -3.72 -17.58
CA PRO A 86 -3.03 -4.82 -16.68
C PRO A 86 -3.16 -4.52 -15.19
N THR A 87 -2.71 -3.34 -14.75
CA THR A 87 -2.83 -2.87 -13.35
C THR A 87 -4.29 -2.82 -12.86
N PHE A 88 -5.25 -2.66 -13.77
CA PHE A 88 -6.67 -2.49 -13.47
C PHE A 88 -7.48 -3.76 -13.66
N ALA A 89 -7.05 -4.66 -14.56
CA ALA A 89 -7.45 -6.05 -14.51
C ALA A 89 -7.10 -6.64 -13.13
N ALA A 90 -5.95 -6.28 -12.56
CA ALA A 90 -5.59 -6.64 -11.19
C ALA A 90 -6.62 -6.10 -10.16
N ARG A 91 -7.03 -4.82 -10.22
CA ARG A 91 -8.09 -4.25 -9.34
C ARG A 91 -9.44 -4.98 -9.47
N GLY A 92 -9.83 -5.39 -10.68
CA GLY A 92 -11.03 -6.20 -10.93
C GLY A 92 -10.90 -7.62 -10.38
N ILE A 93 -9.75 -8.26 -10.58
CA ILE A 93 -9.44 -9.61 -10.10
C ILE A 93 -9.33 -9.65 -8.56
N PHE A 94 -8.80 -8.59 -7.94
CA PHE A 94 -8.69 -8.46 -6.49
C PHE A 94 -10.03 -8.14 -5.80
N ARG A 95 -11.06 -7.72 -6.54
CA ARG A 95 -12.47 -7.72 -6.06
C ARG A 95 -13.15 -9.08 -6.27
N VAL A 96 -12.67 -9.88 -7.23
CA VAL A 96 -13.28 -11.14 -7.66
C VAL A 96 -12.40 -12.29 -7.19
N ARG A 97 -12.30 -12.55 -5.87
CA ARG A 97 -11.86 -13.80 -5.16
C ARG A 97 -10.93 -14.82 -5.87
N ASP A 98 -10.19 -14.48 -6.90
CA ASP A 98 -9.56 -15.39 -7.85
C ASP A 98 -8.24 -14.80 -8.31
N LEU A 99 -7.29 -14.83 -7.38
CA LEU A 99 -5.92 -14.35 -7.53
C LEU A 99 -5.19 -15.00 -8.72
N ARG A 100 -5.63 -16.17 -9.22
CA ARG A 100 -5.01 -16.84 -10.36
C ARG A 100 -5.17 -16.08 -11.66
N ALA A 101 -6.27 -15.36 -11.84
CA ALA A 101 -6.45 -14.51 -13.00
C ALA A 101 -5.41 -13.37 -13.05
N ALA A 102 -4.90 -12.93 -11.90
CA ALA A 102 -3.95 -11.82 -11.81
C ALA A 102 -2.53 -12.23 -12.24
N GLN A 103 -2.20 -13.53 -12.16
CA GLN A 103 -0.86 -14.07 -12.42
C GLN A 103 -0.42 -13.94 -13.89
N GLY A 104 -1.36 -13.74 -14.82
CA GLY A 104 -1.07 -13.61 -16.25
C GLY A 104 -0.96 -12.16 -16.76
N LEU A 105 -1.09 -11.17 -15.88
CA LEU A 105 -1.09 -9.77 -16.28
C LEU A 105 0.36 -9.24 -16.34
N PRO A 106 0.74 -8.51 -17.39
CA PRO A 106 2.06 -7.89 -17.43
C PRO A 106 2.16 -6.90 -16.25
N PHE A 107 3.13 -7.15 -15.37
CA PHE A 107 3.47 -6.22 -14.29
C PHE A 107 3.93 -4.91 -14.95
N ALA A 108 3.09 -3.87 -14.80
CA ALA A 108 3.35 -2.44 -14.96
C ALA A 108 4.35 -1.99 -16.05
N ALA A 109 3.91 -1.15 -16.98
CA ALA A 109 4.75 -0.53 -18.00
C ALA A 109 5.72 0.53 -17.44
N ASP A 110 5.45 1.09 -16.26
CA ASP A 110 6.34 2.05 -15.59
C ASP A 110 6.30 1.97 -14.05
N ALA A 111 7.19 2.74 -13.40
CA ALA A 111 7.35 2.77 -11.95
C ALA A 111 6.09 3.25 -11.20
N THR A 112 5.27 4.07 -11.83
CA THR A 112 4.02 4.58 -11.26
C THR A 112 2.98 3.47 -11.21
N GLU A 113 2.83 2.75 -12.32
CA GLU A 113 1.93 1.61 -12.43
C GLU A 113 2.34 0.46 -11.50
N TRP A 114 3.65 0.31 -11.26
CA TRP A 114 4.19 -0.69 -10.35
C TRP A 114 3.79 -0.42 -8.89
N CYS A 115 3.88 0.84 -8.44
CA CYS A 115 3.44 1.26 -7.11
C CYS A 115 1.93 1.08 -6.90
N VAL A 116 1.13 1.29 -7.94
CA VAL A 116 -0.33 1.09 -7.87
C VAL A 116 -0.65 -0.40 -7.81
N ALA A 117 -0.01 -1.23 -8.64
CA ALA A 117 -0.16 -2.68 -8.59
C ALA A 117 0.19 -3.25 -7.21
N GLU A 118 1.30 -2.78 -6.62
CA GLU A 118 1.77 -3.14 -5.28
C GLU A 118 0.71 -2.94 -4.20
N ALA A 119 0.13 -1.74 -4.14
CA ALA A 119 -0.83 -1.37 -3.11
C ALA A 119 -2.10 -2.23 -3.18
N TYR A 120 -2.63 -2.46 -4.39
CA TYR A 120 -3.83 -3.26 -4.58
C TYR A 120 -3.60 -4.76 -4.38
N ALA A 121 -2.45 -5.28 -4.81
CA ALA A 121 -2.07 -6.66 -4.54
C ALA A 121 -1.95 -6.89 -3.02
N LEU A 122 -1.37 -5.97 -2.27
CA LEU A 122 -1.24 -6.08 -0.81
C LEU A 122 -2.62 -6.08 -0.13
N ILE A 123 -3.55 -5.22 -0.56
CA ILE A 123 -4.93 -5.21 -0.06
C ILE A 123 -5.61 -6.57 -0.30
N ALA A 124 -5.41 -7.18 -1.47
CA ALA A 124 -5.98 -8.48 -1.78
C ALA A 124 -5.39 -9.60 -0.91
N VAL A 125 -4.07 -9.56 -0.70
CA VAL A 125 -3.35 -10.47 0.19
C VAL A 125 -3.90 -10.36 1.62
N LEU A 126 -4.06 -9.15 2.15
CA LEU A 126 -4.63 -8.91 3.49
C LEU A 126 -6.07 -9.42 3.60
N ASN A 127 -6.93 -9.13 2.61
CA ASN A 127 -8.29 -9.67 2.59
C ASN A 127 -8.29 -11.20 2.61
N SER A 128 -7.45 -11.83 1.80
CA SER A 128 -7.34 -13.30 1.74
C SER A 128 -6.89 -13.88 3.08
N TYR A 129 -5.97 -13.22 3.79
CA TYR A 129 -5.58 -13.57 5.15
C TYR A 129 -6.78 -13.54 6.11
N PHE A 130 -7.56 -12.47 6.08
CA PHE A 130 -8.76 -12.33 6.92
C PHE A 130 -9.88 -13.33 6.59
N TYR A 131 -9.95 -13.81 5.34
CA TYR A 131 -10.85 -14.90 4.95
C TYR A 131 -10.30 -16.31 5.23
N GLY A 132 -9.12 -16.43 5.85
CA GLY A 132 -8.52 -17.72 6.18
C GLY A 132 -7.88 -18.45 4.99
N GLN A 133 -7.66 -17.76 3.86
CA GLN A 133 -7.08 -18.31 2.65
C GLN A 133 -5.55 -18.32 2.72
N TYR A 134 -4.97 -18.89 3.78
CA TYR A 134 -3.55 -18.73 4.12
C TYR A 134 -2.58 -19.25 3.06
N ARG A 135 -2.91 -20.34 2.35
CA ARG A 135 -2.06 -20.84 1.26
C ARG A 135 -1.99 -19.86 0.08
N GLU A 136 -3.13 -19.26 -0.28
CA GLU A 136 -3.22 -18.28 -1.36
C GLU A 136 -2.48 -16.99 -1.01
N VAL A 137 -2.48 -16.60 0.28
CA VAL A 137 -1.66 -15.50 0.81
C VAL A 137 -0.18 -15.77 0.56
N VAL A 138 0.31 -16.96 0.92
CA VAL A 138 1.73 -17.33 0.73
C VAL A 138 2.10 -17.31 -0.75
N GLU A 139 1.31 -17.95 -1.61
CA GLU A 139 1.55 -17.98 -3.06
C GLU A 139 1.58 -16.56 -3.66
N SER A 140 0.67 -15.68 -3.24
CA SER A 140 0.60 -14.31 -3.74
C SER A 140 1.80 -13.47 -3.30
N CYS A 141 2.24 -13.64 -2.05
CA CYS A 141 3.44 -12.98 -1.55
C CYS A 141 4.70 -13.47 -2.23
N ASP A 142 4.81 -14.78 -2.49
CA ASP A 142 5.95 -15.35 -3.23
C ASP A 142 6.01 -14.83 -4.67
N LEU A 143 4.86 -14.70 -5.33
CA LEU A 143 4.78 -14.10 -6.67
C LEU A 143 5.20 -12.63 -6.67
N TRP A 144 4.72 -11.84 -5.70
CA TRP A 144 5.12 -10.44 -5.54
C TRP A 144 6.63 -10.32 -5.34
N GLU A 145 7.20 -11.07 -4.39
CA GLU A 145 8.63 -11.05 -4.09
C GLU A 145 9.49 -11.46 -5.30
N ASN A 146 9.06 -12.46 -6.07
CA ASN A 146 9.73 -12.86 -7.29
C ASN A 146 9.67 -11.78 -8.38
N ALA A 147 8.53 -11.10 -8.51
CA ALA A 147 8.40 -9.96 -9.41
C ALA A 147 9.36 -8.84 -8.98
N CYS A 148 9.35 -8.42 -7.70
CA CYS A 148 10.27 -7.40 -7.17
C CYS A 148 11.73 -7.71 -7.53
N ARG A 149 12.20 -8.93 -7.26
CA ARG A 149 13.58 -9.34 -7.59
C ARG A 149 13.88 -9.27 -9.08
N SER A 150 12.93 -9.69 -9.92
CA SER A 150 13.12 -9.72 -11.38
C SER A 150 13.24 -8.33 -11.99
N TYR A 151 12.62 -7.33 -11.36
CA TYR A 151 12.67 -5.93 -11.80
C TYR A 151 13.71 -5.08 -11.04
N GLY A 152 14.59 -5.70 -10.24
CA GLY A 152 15.61 -4.99 -9.45
C GLY A 152 15.03 -4.15 -8.31
N GLY A 153 13.77 -4.40 -7.94
CA GLY A 153 13.11 -3.83 -6.77
C GLY A 153 13.58 -4.47 -5.46
N CYS A 154 13.23 -3.85 -4.34
CA CYS A 154 13.50 -4.38 -3.01
C CYS A 154 12.32 -5.23 -2.51
N THR A 155 12.63 -6.22 -1.67
CA THR A 155 11.65 -6.97 -0.90
C THR A 155 10.78 -6.02 -0.06
N ASP A 156 9.47 -6.24 -0.06
CA ASP A 156 8.54 -5.41 0.70
C ASP A 156 8.21 -6.09 2.03
N MET A 157 8.40 -5.34 3.12
CA MET A 157 8.22 -5.84 4.47
C MET A 157 6.76 -6.20 4.80
N SER A 158 5.80 -5.52 4.20
CA SER A 158 4.36 -5.81 4.39
C SER A 158 4.01 -7.19 3.85
N TYR A 159 4.60 -7.56 2.71
CA TYR A 159 4.44 -8.89 2.13
C TYR A 159 5.15 -9.97 2.94
N LEU A 160 6.34 -9.69 3.48
CA LEU A 160 7.02 -10.62 4.39
C LEU A 160 6.22 -10.86 5.67
N THR A 161 5.69 -9.82 6.29
CA THR A 161 4.95 -9.94 7.56
C THR A 161 3.62 -10.65 7.39
N VAL A 162 2.83 -10.35 6.35
CA VAL A 162 1.58 -11.07 6.08
C VAL A 162 1.83 -12.52 5.64
N ARG A 163 2.91 -12.79 4.88
CA ARG A 163 3.32 -14.16 4.54
C ARG A 163 3.73 -14.95 5.79
N ALA A 164 4.52 -14.34 6.68
CA ALA A 164 4.88 -14.96 7.96
C ALA A 164 3.65 -15.28 8.81
N ALA A 165 2.68 -14.37 8.89
CA ALA A 165 1.42 -14.60 9.60
C ALA A 165 0.60 -15.74 8.99
N ALA A 166 0.54 -15.86 7.67
CA ALA A 166 -0.13 -16.97 7.00
C ALA A 166 0.60 -18.30 7.22
N ARG A 167 1.93 -18.31 7.13
CA ARG A 167 2.76 -19.50 7.41
C ARG A 167 2.62 -19.98 8.85
N LEU A 168 2.50 -19.05 9.81
CA LEU A 168 2.17 -19.39 11.20
C LEU A 168 0.84 -20.15 11.29
N ARG A 169 -0.21 -19.67 10.63
CA ARG A 169 -1.53 -20.33 10.60
C ARG A 169 -1.50 -21.70 9.90
N LEU A 170 -0.57 -21.91 8.96
CA LEU A 170 -0.35 -23.18 8.28
C LEU A 170 0.55 -24.15 9.07
N GLY A 171 1.14 -23.73 10.19
CA GLY A 171 2.11 -24.51 10.96
C GLY A 171 3.51 -24.58 10.35
N GLU A 172 3.81 -23.73 9.37
CA GLU A 172 5.09 -23.63 8.67
C GLU A 172 6.08 -22.74 9.45
N PHE A 173 6.37 -23.11 10.70
CA PHE A 173 7.03 -22.23 11.68
C PHE A 173 8.43 -21.75 11.26
N GLU A 174 9.26 -22.61 10.68
CA GLU A 174 10.63 -22.23 10.27
C GLU A 174 10.60 -21.20 9.13
N ALA A 175 9.71 -21.40 8.16
CA ALA A 175 9.54 -20.47 7.05
C ALA A 175 8.88 -19.15 7.50
N ALA A 176 7.94 -19.21 8.45
CA ALA A 176 7.35 -18.03 9.06
C ALA A 176 8.41 -17.19 9.81
N GLN A 177 9.30 -17.86 10.55
CA GLN A 177 10.39 -17.20 11.26
C GLN A 177 11.36 -16.52 10.30
N ALA A 178 11.78 -17.20 9.22
CA ALA A 178 12.67 -16.61 8.23
C ALA A 178 12.08 -15.34 7.59
N ASP A 179 10.79 -15.35 7.27
CA ASP A 179 10.10 -14.17 6.72
C ASP A 179 10.07 -12.99 7.70
N VAL A 180 9.72 -13.25 8.97
CA VAL A 180 9.59 -12.16 9.95
C VAL A 180 10.95 -11.61 10.37
N GLU A 181 12.00 -12.44 10.40
CA GLU A 181 13.38 -11.97 10.64
C GLU A 181 13.86 -11.09 9.49
N ALA A 182 13.63 -11.49 8.23
CA ALA A 182 13.93 -10.65 7.07
C ALA A 182 13.14 -9.32 7.10
N ALA A 183 11.89 -9.34 7.56
CA ALA A 183 11.11 -8.13 7.75
C ALA A 183 11.72 -7.20 8.81
N LEU A 184 12.19 -7.75 9.94
CA LEU A 184 12.82 -6.97 11.01
C LEU A 184 14.18 -6.39 10.60
N GLU A 185 14.93 -7.07 9.74
CA GLU A 185 16.16 -6.52 9.15
C GLU A 185 15.86 -5.27 8.29
N LEU A 186 14.75 -5.28 7.55
CA LEU A 186 14.28 -4.11 6.80
C LEU A 186 13.75 -2.99 7.71
N GLU A 187 13.23 -3.31 8.90
CA GLU A 187 12.77 -2.33 9.90
C GLU A 187 13.95 -1.52 10.43
N ALA A 188 15.04 -2.20 10.77
CA ALA A 188 16.28 -1.56 11.20
C ALA A 188 16.84 -0.59 10.15
N ALA A 189 16.49 -0.77 8.87
CA ALA A 189 16.83 0.13 7.77
C ALA A 189 15.87 1.32 7.60
N GLY A 190 14.86 1.49 8.46
CA GLY A 190 13.96 2.65 8.50
C GLY A 190 12.69 2.53 7.65
N SER A 191 12.20 1.31 7.39
CA SER A 191 10.91 1.11 6.72
C SER A 191 9.76 1.05 7.75
N LEU A 192 8.73 1.87 7.54
CA LEU A 192 7.65 2.18 8.50
C LEU A 192 6.56 1.10 8.62
N TRP A 193 6.68 -0.02 7.91
CA TRP A 193 5.61 -1.03 7.80
C TRP A 193 5.83 -2.28 8.68
N ALA A 194 6.74 -2.21 9.66
CA ALA A 194 7.10 -3.33 10.55
C ALA A 194 6.16 -3.55 11.73
N GLY A 195 5.05 -2.82 11.75
CA GLY A 195 4.07 -2.86 12.82
C GLY A 195 3.66 -4.29 13.18
N GLY A 196 3.96 -4.71 14.41
CA GLY A 196 3.62 -6.05 14.91
C GLY A 196 4.57 -7.18 14.46
N ALA A 197 5.65 -6.92 13.72
CA ALA A 197 6.61 -7.95 13.32
C ALA A 197 7.30 -8.61 14.53
N ARG A 198 7.57 -7.85 15.59
CA ARG A 198 8.14 -8.39 16.84
C ARG A 198 7.16 -9.26 17.59
N GLU A 199 5.90 -8.81 17.73
CA GLU A 199 4.83 -9.60 18.34
C GLU A 199 4.55 -10.89 17.54
N LEU A 200 4.58 -10.78 16.21
CA LEU A 200 4.46 -11.93 15.31
C LEU A 200 5.63 -12.90 15.48
N LEU A 201 6.87 -12.42 15.62
CA LEU A 201 8.02 -13.27 15.90
C LEU A 201 7.87 -14.01 17.26
N ASP A 202 7.39 -13.31 18.29
CA ASP A 202 7.12 -13.94 19.59
C ASP A 202 6.01 -15.00 19.48
N ALA A 203 4.95 -14.72 18.72
CA ALA A 203 3.89 -15.69 18.44
C ALA A 203 4.39 -16.92 17.65
N ILE A 204 5.26 -16.72 16.66
CA ILE A 204 5.90 -17.80 15.89
C ILE A 204 6.76 -18.67 16.80
N ARG A 205 7.59 -18.06 17.66
CA ARG A 205 8.44 -18.78 18.62
C ARG A 205 7.62 -19.57 19.64
N ALA A 206 6.51 -19.00 20.09
CA ALA A 206 5.54 -19.68 20.95
C ALA A 206 4.71 -20.75 20.19
N ARG A 207 4.85 -20.83 18.86
CA ARG A 207 4.02 -21.67 17.97
C ARG A 207 2.53 -21.47 18.23
N ASN A 208 2.11 -20.23 18.45
CA ASN A 208 0.75 -19.88 18.77
C ASN A 208 -0.09 -19.75 17.49
N PRO A 209 -0.88 -20.78 17.09
CA PRO A 209 -1.65 -20.72 15.86
C PRO A 209 -2.83 -19.75 15.99
N ASP A 210 -3.21 -19.34 17.20
CA ASP A 210 -4.37 -18.47 17.46
C ASP A 210 -4.02 -16.98 17.36
N TYR A 211 -2.73 -16.64 17.22
CA TYR A 211 -2.31 -15.27 17.02
C TYR A 211 -2.96 -14.67 15.76
N GLU A 212 -3.67 -13.55 15.97
CA GLU A 212 -4.30 -12.79 14.91
C GLU A 212 -3.40 -11.60 14.56
N TYR A 213 -2.81 -11.66 13.36
CA TYR A 213 -2.07 -10.53 12.82
C TYR A 213 -3.04 -9.40 12.49
N ASP A 214 -2.77 -8.21 13.03
CA ASP A 214 -3.57 -7.02 12.80
C ASP A 214 -2.66 -5.90 12.28
N GLU A 215 -2.72 -5.67 10.96
CA GLU A 215 -1.98 -4.60 10.29
C GLU A 215 -2.47 -3.21 10.72
N ARG A 216 -3.68 -3.09 11.28
CA ARG A 216 -4.30 -1.81 11.64
C ARG A 216 -3.79 -1.28 12.96
N LYS A 217 -3.40 -2.15 13.89
CA LYS A 217 -2.80 -1.75 15.19
C LYS A 217 -1.59 -0.81 15.04
N TYR A 218 -0.96 -0.84 13.88
CA TYR A 218 0.29 -0.14 13.63
C TYR A 218 0.25 0.75 12.39
N ARG A 219 -0.94 0.94 11.81
CA ARG A 219 -1.22 2.10 10.95
C ARG A 219 -1.57 3.25 11.89
N PRO A 220 -0.78 4.34 11.96
CA PRO A 220 -1.23 5.55 12.64
C PRO A 220 -2.41 6.13 11.86
N ASP A 221 -3.65 5.79 12.24
CA ASP A 221 -4.92 6.31 11.70
C ASP A 221 -4.88 6.70 10.21
N THR A 222 -4.32 5.83 9.37
CA THR A 222 -4.29 6.09 7.94
C THR A 222 -5.65 5.69 7.40
N GLY A 223 -6.58 6.64 7.40
CA GLY A 223 -7.87 6.60 6.72
C GLY A 223 -7.74 6.39 5.21
N TRP A 224 -7.16 5.26 4.79
CA TRP A 224 -7.21 4.76 3.42
C TRP A 224 -8.64 4.37 3.04
N PHE A 225 -9.47 4.00 4.02
CA PHE A 225 -10.87 3.59 3.83
C PHE A 225 -11.87 4.27 4.78
N GLY A 226 -11.41 5.20 5.63
CA GLY A 226 -12.28 5.98 6.52
C GLY A 226 -12.96 7.11 5.75
N ARG A 227 -14.30 7.12 5.79
CA ARG A 227 -15.19 8.06 5.07
C ARG A 227 -14.67 9.49 5.13
N LEU A 228 -14.39 10.07 3.98
CA LEU A 228 -14.52 11.51 3.77
C LEU A 228 -15.78 11.69 2.93
N SER A 229 -16.93 11.76 3.60
CA SER A 229 -18.03 12.54 3.04
C SER A 229 -17.65 14.01 3.22
N PRO A 230 -17.81 14.87 2.20
CA PRO A 230 -17.56 16.31 2.34
C PRO A 230 -18.60 17.03 3.23
N ASP A 231 -19.56 16.31 3.82
CA ASP A 231 -20.70 16.86 4.56
C ASP A 231 -20.57 16.80 6.09
N GLU A 232 -19.36 16.89 6.66
CA GLU A 232 -19.22 17.12 8.11
C GLU A 232 -18.54 18.47 8.36
N ASP A 233 -19.40 19.45 8.68
CA ASP A 233 -19.13 20.85 9.04
C ASP A 233 -18.09 21.05 10.16
#